data_AF-C3Y0W4-F1
#
_entry.id   AF-C3Y0W4-F1
#
_cell.length_a   1.000
_cell.length_b   1.000
_cell.length_c   1.000
_cell.angle_alpha   90.00
_cell.angle_beta   90.00
_cell.angle_gamma   90.00
#
_symmetry.space_group_name_H-M   'P 1'
#
loop_
_entity.id
_entity.type
_entity.pdbx_description
1 polymer ?
#
loop_
_entity_poly.entity_id
_entity_poly.type
_entity_poly.pdbx_seq_one_letter_code
_entity_poly.pdbx_strand_id
1 'polypeptide(L)'
;MKVLVELDAIKSRIQSMSVALQEADNWTKLSADVEEVFQSQDVHAISSQLVQMQKSLKMLSDTADYEDRCSHMEGLKNRLEAVVSPQLVAAFNSHNLESAQMYVRIFSDIERLQNLQSYYFKCHKARAPIVFHATLLQSWQDIVNIDPNQSLQDTLPKLYDQLLSTWQTEVQWCNQVFSEPVNVTATLVIQVLYSLEPSLPSCIQAALEDTPSTYNEEVITQLVRTIHSPYLPYLLQYSTLQEQHLKDQLRMVHLETEQQEVIDCVRLMGQSVSKLYSIANSAVEQCMSFTSGCGVCGLQKALTAYFTVYTSEFIRVLQALRVKCNIDEVKVSSGEIKEDWTLFQHALRILQTCG
;
A
#
# COMPACT_ATOMS: atom_id res chain seq x y z
N MET A 1 24.75 -19.25 37.40
CA MET A 1 24.04 -18.50 36.35
C MET A 1 24.74 -18.59 34.98
N LYS A 2 26.06 -18.37 34.86
CA LYS A 2 26.82 -18.58 33.60
C LYS A 2 26.62 -19.96 32.93
N VAL A 3 26.73 -21.04 33.70
CA VAL A 3 26.60 -22.43 33.19
C VAL A 3 25.21 -22.71 32.61
N LEU A 4 24.14 -22.11 33.17
CA LEU A 4 22.78 -22.26 32.65
C LEU A 4 22.59 -21.53 31.32
N VAL A 5 23.19 -20.34 31.17
CA VAL A 5 23.18 -19.57 29.91
C VAL A 5 23.97 -20.29 28.82
N GLU A 6 25.12 -20.88 29.16
CA GLU A 6 25.92 -21.67 28.22
C GLU A 6 25.19 -22.95 27.78
N LEU A 7 24.52 -23.64 28.71
CA LEU A 7 23.76 -24.85 28.42
C LEU A 7 22.51 -24.54 27.59
N ASP A 8 21.83 -23.43 27.85
CA ASP A 8 20.71 -22.96 27.04
C ASP A 8 21.15 -22.55 25.63
N ALA A 9 22.29 -21.88 25.49
CA ALA A 9 22.87 -21.56 24.19
C ALA A 9 23.24 -22.81 23.38
N ILE A 10 23.81 -23.83 24.03
CA ILE A 10 24.11 -25.12 23.39
C ILE A 10 22.82 -25.84 22.98
N LYS A 11 21.82 -25.88 23.87
CA LYS A 11 20.52 -26.49 23.58
C LYS A 11 19.82 -25.81 22.41
N SER A 12 19.78 -24.48 22.40
CA SER A 12 19.23 -23.69 21.31
C SER A 12 19.95 -23.99 19.99
N ARG A 13 21.27 -24.02 19.98
CA ARG A 13 22.07 -24.37 18.79
C ARG A 13 21.80 -25.79 18.30
N ILE A 14 21.69 -26.77 19.19
CA ILE A 14 21.38 -28.16 18.83
C ILE A 14 19.96 -28.26 18.25
N GLN A 15 19.00 -27.54 18.83
CA GLN A 15 17.63 -27.49 18.30
C GLN A 15 17.60 -26.84 16.91
N SER A 16 18.27 -25.70 16.72
CA SER A 16 18.39 -25.06 15.40
C SER A 16 19.06 -25.96 14.38
N MET A 17 20.14 -26.66 14.76
CA MET A 17 20.85 -27.59 13.86
C MET A 17 20.01 -28.82 13.53
N SER A 18 19.26 -29.35 14.50
CA SER A 18 18.33 -30.46 14.28
C SER A 18 17.22 -30.09 13.30
N VAL A 19 16.64 -28.90 13.45
CA VAL A 19 15.61 -28.38 12.54
C VAL A 19 16.20 -28.15 11.15
N ALA A 20 17.39 -27.54 11.04
CA ALA A 20 18.05 -27.35 9.76
C ALA A 20 18.35 -28.68 9.04
N LEU A 21 18.80 -29.72 9.76
CA LEU A 21 19.01 -31.05 9.17
C LEU A 21 17.72 -31.69 8.69
N GLN A 22 16.63 -31.56 9.45
CA GLN A 22 15.32 -32.06 9.05
C GLN A 22 14.80 -31.36 7.79
N GLU A 23 14.93 -30.03 7.72
CA GLU A 23 14.52 -29.27 6.54
C GLU A 23 15.43 -29.53 5.32
N ALA A 24 16.71 -29.85 5.55
CA ALA A 24 17.61 -30.26 4.47
C ALA A 24 17.17 -31.61 3.86
N ASP A 25 16.80 -32.59 4.68
CA ASP A 25 16.27 -33.89 4.21
C ASP A 25 14.91 -33.71 3.49
N ASN A 26 14.03 -32.87 4.05
CA ASN A 26 12.77 -32.49 3.42
C ASN A 26 13.00 -31.88 2.04
N TRP A 27 13.93 -30.92 1.92
CA TRP A 27 14.28 -30.31 0.64
C TRP A 27 14.75 -31.35 -0.38
N THR A 28 15.64 -32.26 0.00
CA THR A 28 16.16 -33.29 -0.91
C THR A 28 15.05 -34.21 -1.43
N LYS A 29 14.11 -34.62 -0.56
CA LYS A 29 12.94 -35.41 -0.96
C LYS A 29 12.02 -34.64 -1.90
N LEU A 30 11.62 -33.43 -1.49
CA LEU A 30 10.74 -32.57 -2.28
C LEU A 30 11.35 -32.22 -3.64
N SER A 31 12.66 -32.01 -3.71
CA SER A 31 13.38 -31.74 -4.96
C SER A 31 13.51 -32.97 -5.86
N ALA A 32 13.51 -34.19 -5.32
CA ALA A 32 13.52 -35.41 -6.11
C ALA A 32 12.15 -35.66 -6.76
N ASP A 33 11.08 -35.42 -6.01
CA ASP A 33 9.70 -35.70 -6.43
C ASP A 33 9.11 -34.58 -7.30
N VAL A 34 9.75 -33.39 -7.35
CA VAL A 34 9.19 -32.20 -8.01
C VAL A 34 8.87 -32.45 -9.48
N GLU A 35 9.70 -33.22 -10.15
CA GLU A 35 9.56 -33.45 -11.59
C GLU A 35 8.40 -34.38 -11.92
N GLU A 36 8.10 -35.35 -11.04
CA GLU A 36 6.93 -36.21 -11.15
C GLU A 36 5.63 -35.40 -10.94
N VAL A 37 5.63 -34.50 -9.97
CA VAL A 37 4.46 -33.64 -9.70
C VAL A 37 4.22 -32.66 -10.84
N PHE A 38 5.27 -32.12 -11.48
CA PHE A 38 5.11 -31.32 -12.70
C PHE A 38 4.53 -32.12 -13.88
N GLN A 39 4.80 -33.43 -13.97
CA GLN A 39 4.20 -34.29 -14.99
C GLN A 39 2.70 -34.55 -14.77
N SER A 40 2.23 -34.47 -13.52
CA SER A 40 0.80 -34.63 -13.19
C SER A 40 -0.10 -33.52 -13.76
N GLN A 41 0.48 -32.37 -14.12
CA GLN A 41 -0.21 -31.13 -14.52
C GLN A 41 -1.23 -30.59 -13.51
N ASP A 42 -1.27 -31.13 -12.29
CA ASP A 42 -2.12 -30.62 -11.21
C ASP A 42 -1.46 -29.38 -10.59
N VAL A 43 -2.00 -28.22 -10.93
CA VAL A 43 -1.51 -26.91 -10.46
C VAL A 43 -1.53 -26.81 -8.93
N HIS A 44 -2.50 -27.43 -8.25
CA HIS A 44 -2.58 -27.39 -6.80
C HIS A 44 -1.48 -28.24 -6.15
N ALA A 45 -1.24 -29.44 -6.69
CA ALA A 45 -0.17 -30.30 -6.21
C ALA A 45 1.20 -29.64 -6.39
N ILE A 46 1.45 -29.07 -7.57
CA ILE A 46 2.70 -28.36 -7.88
C ILE A 46 2.88 -27.16 -6.93
N SER A 47 1.85 -26.33 -6.77
CA SER A 47 1.90 -25.16 -5.88
C SER A 47 2.17 -25.56 -4.43
N SER A 48 1.49 -26.59 -3.91
CA SER A 48 1.70 -27.09 -2.55
C SER A 48 3.13 -27.54 -2.31
N GLN A 49 3.72 -28.26 -3.27
CA GLN A 49 5.10 -28.71 -3.19
C GLN A 49 6.09 -27.54 -3.20
N LEU A 50 5.89 -26.54 -4.06
CA LEU A 50 6.75 -25.33 -4.08
C LEU A 50 6.69 -24.57 -2.76
N VAL A 51 5.51 -24.45 -2.15
CA VAL A 51 5.36 -23.81 -0.83
C VAL A 51 6.12 -24.57 0.26
N GLN A 52 6.07 -25.90 0.25
CA GLN A 52 6.84 -26.73 1.20
C GLN A 52 8.35 -26.58 0.98
N MET A 53 8.79 -26.56 -0.27
CA MET A 53 10.19 -26.30 -0.62
C MET A 53 10.61 -24.89 -0.18
N GLN A 54 9.78 -23.86 -0.35
CA GLN A 54 10.07 -22.49 0.10
C GLN A 54 10.25 -22.41 1.63
N LYS A 55 9.39 -23.10 2.39
CA LYS A 55 9.51 -23.19 3.85
C LYS A 55 10.82 -23.86 4.26
N SER A 56 11.17 -24.97 3.62
CA SER A 56 12.42 -25.70 3.86
C SER A 56 13.63 -24.81 3.57
N LEU A 57 13.60 -24.09 2.43
CA LEU A 57 14.69 -23.20 2.00
C LEU A 57 14.91 -22.03 2.97
N LYS A 58 13.83 -21.42 3.48
CA LYS A 58 13.93 -20.30 4.44
C LYS A 58 14.66 -20.69 5.73
N MET A 59 14.63 -21.97 6.12
CA MET A 59 15.32 -22.49 7.31
C MET A 59 16.79 -22.87 7.03
N LEU A 60 17.21 -22.87 5.76
CA LEU A 60 18.54 -23.31 5.29
C LEU A 60 19.45 -22.14 4.87
N SER A 61 19.17 -20.92 5.34
CA SER A 61 19.90 -19.69 4.98
C SER A 61 21.40 -19.74 5.24
N ASP A 62 21.84 -20.56 6.20
CA ASP A 62 23.23 -20.60 6.67
C ASP A 62 24.08 -21.65 5.94
N THR A 63 23.57 -22.23 4.85
CA THR A 63 24.26 -23.26 4.06
C THR A 63 25.02 -22.65 2.87
N ALA A 64 26.20 -23.20 2.55
CA ALA A 64 27.03 -22.70 1.44
C ALA A 64 26.33 -22.80 0.08
N ASP A 65 25.46 -23.81 -0.10
CA ASP A 65 24.71 -24.06 -1.34
C ASP A 65 23.36 -23.31 -1.38
N TYR A 66 23.12 -22.36 -0.46
CA TYR A 66 21.85 -21.66 -0.35
C TYR A 66 21.49 -20.89 -1.63
N GLU A 67 22.49 -20.24 -2.26
CA GLU A 67 22.29 -19.45 -3.48
C GLU A 67 21.86 -20.32 -4.67
N ASP A 68 22.48 -21.50 -4.84
CA ASP A 68 22.10 -22.47 -5.87
C ASP A 68 20.67 -23.00 -5.66
N ARG A 69 20.29 -23.26 -4.40
CA ARG A 69 18.92 -23.69 -4.06
C ARG A 69 17.89 -22.59 -4.30
N CYS A 70 18.23 -21.33 -4.05
CA CYS A 70 17.38 -20.17 -4.38
C CYS A 70 17.16 -20.07 -5.88
N SER A 71 18.23 -20.20 -6.68
CA SER A 71 18.17 -20.21 -8.13
C SER A 71 17.29 -21.35 -8.66
N HIS A 72 17.45 -22.56 -8.10
CA HIS A 72 16.61 -23.71 -8.45
C HIS A 72 15.13 -23.47 -8.13
N MET A 73 14.82 -22.96 -6.94
CA MET A 73 13.46 -22.57 -6.54
C MET A 73 12.85 -21.57 -7.53
N GLU A 74 13.61 -20.54 -7.91
CA GLU A 74 13.14 -19.51 -8.84
C GLU A 74 12.87 -20.07 -10.24
N GLY A 75 13.69 -21.03 -10.69
CA GLY A 75 13.46 -21.80 -11.91
C GLY A 75 12.14 -22.60 -11.89
N LEU A 76 11.86 -23.26 -10.76
CA LEU A 76 10.60 -24.00 -10.59
C LEU A 76 9.37 -23.09 -10.57
N LYS A 77 9.46 -21.93 -9.88
CA LYS A 77 8.40 -20.90 -9.89
C LYS A 77 8.13 -20.38 -11.31
N ASN A 78 9.19 -20.09 -12.08
CA ASN A 78 9.07 -19.69 -13.49
C ASN A 78 8.35 -20.73 -14.34
N ARG A 79 8.66 -22.01 -14.12
CA ARG A 79 8.03 -23.10 -14.85
C ARG A 79 6.56 -23.27 -14.51
N LEU A 80 6.18 -23.18 -13.22
CA LEU A 80 4.77 -23.17 -12.81
C LEU A 80 4.02 -21.98 -13.44
N GLU A 81 4.61 -20.79 -13.39
CA GLU A 81 4.04 -19.58 -14.02
C GLU A 81 3.81 -19.80 -15.52
N ALA A 82 4.75 -20.41 -16.25
CA ALA A 82 4.60 -20.71 -17.66
C ALA A 82 3.47 -21.72 -17.96
N VAL A 83 3.31 -22.75 -17.11
CA VAL A 83 2.22 -23.75 -17.25
C VAL A 83 0.85 -23.11 -17.00
N VAL A 84 0.76 -22.21 -16.02
CA VAL A 84 -0.49 -21.59 -15.60
C VAL A 84 -0.87 -20.39 -16.45
N SER A 85 0.10 -19.66 -17.03
CA SER A 85 -0.12 -18.41 -17.78
C SER A 85 -1.27 -18.48 -18.80
N PRO A 86 -1.40 -19.51 -19.67
CA PRO A 86 -2.50 -19.58 -20.63
C PRO A 86 -3.87 -19.72 -19.96
N GLN A 87 -3.97 -20.54 -18.91
CA GLN A 87 -5.21 -20.77 -18.17
C GLN A 87 -5.59 -19.53 -17.34
N LEU A 88 -4.60 -18.85 -16.76
CA LEU A 88 -4.75 -17.58 -16.06
C LEU A 88 -5.30 -16.48 -16.98
N VAL A 89 -4.69 -16.33 -18.16
CA VAL A 89 -5.13 -15.35 -19.17
C VAL A 89 -6.56 -15.67 -19.63
N ALA A 90 -6.90 -16.94 -19.86
CA ALA A 90 -8.26 -17.34 -20.20
C ALA A 90 -9.27 -17.05 -19.08
N ALA A 91 -8.90 -17.29 -17.81
CA ALA A 91 -9.73 -16.98 -16.65
C ALA A 91 -10.01 -15.47 -16.51
N PHE A 92 -8.98 -14.62 -16.67
CA PHE A 92 -9.17 -13.17 -16.65
C PHE A 92 -9.98 -12.67 -17.83
N ASN A 93 -9.75 -13.21 -19.03
CA ASN A 93 -10.53 -12.82 -20.21
C ASN A 93 -12.01 -13.20 -20.12
N SER A 94 -12.33 -14.31 -19.46
CA SER A 94 -13.72 -14.75 -19.24
C SER A 94 -14.38 -14.11 -18.01
N HIS A 95 -13.68 -13.24 -17.26
CA HIS A 95 -14.11 -12.75 -15.95
C HIS A 95 -14.57 -13.87 -14.99
N ASN A 96 -13.98 -15.07 -15.11
CA ASN A 96 -14.32 -16.20 -14.26
C ASN A 96 -13.74 -15.98 -12.85
N LEU A 97 -14.64 -15.72 -11.89
CA LEU A 97 -14.27 -15.41 -10.52
C LEU A 97 -13.58 -16.58 -9.81
N GLU A 98 -14.09 -17.80 -9.95
CA GLU A 98 -13.58 -18.97 -9.23
C GLU A 98 -12.16 -19.30 -9.66
N SER A 99 -11.91 -19.33 -10.98
CA SER A 99 -10.57 -19.56 -11.52
C SER A 99 -9.62 -18.42 -11.18
N ALA A 100 -10.07 -17.15 -11.24
CA ALA A 100 -9.25 -16.00 -10.84
C ALA A 100 -8.83 -16.07 -9.36
N GLN A 101 -9.76 -16.40 -8.45
CA GLN A 101 -9.46 -16.56 -7.03
C GLN A 101 -8.48 -17.71 -6.77
N MET A 102 -8.67 -18.84 -7.45
CA MET A 102 -7.75 -19.98 -7.37
C MET A 102 -6.33 -19.56 -7.76
N TYR A 103 -6.16 -18.89 -8.91
CA TYR A 103 -4.83 -18.48 -9.35
C TYR A 103 -4.23 -17.37 -8.49
N VAL A 104 -5.02 -16.43 -7.97
CA VAL A 104 -4.50 -15.42 -7.04
C VAL A 104 -3.96 -16.08 -5.77
N ARG A 105 -4.64 -17.07 -5.21
CA ARG A 105 -4.13 -17.82 -4.05
C ARG A 105 -2.80 -18.50 -4.38
N ILE A 106 -2.73 -19.21 -5.50
CA ILE A 106 -1.51 -19.90 -5.94
C ILE A 106 -0.35 -18.93 -6.15
N PHE A 107 -0.57 -17.79 -6.83
CA PHE A 107 0.47 -16.78 -7.06
C PHE A 107 0.85 -16.01 -5.79
N SER A 108 -0.08 -15.86 -4.83
CA SER A 108 0.22 -15.32 -3.51
C SER A 108 1.12 -16.28 -2.73
N ASP A 109 0.81 -17.58 -2.75
CA ASP A 109 1.55 -18.61 -2.01
C ASP A 109 3.00 -18.77 -2.52
N ILE A 110 3.22 -18.62 -3.83
CA ILE A 110 4.58 -18.66 -4.44
C ILE A 110 5.29 -17.29 -4.44
N GLU A 111 4.71 -16.26 -3.80
CA GLU A 111 5.27 -14.90 -3.70
C GLU A 111 5.45 -14.19 -5.06
N ARG A 112 4.54 -14.40 -6.02
CA ARG A 112 4.56 -13.81 -7.38
C ARG A 112 3.32 -13.01 -7.75
N LEU A 113 2.64 -12.43 -6.76
CA LEU A 113 1.42 -11.64 -6.99
C LEU A 113 1.61 -10.51 -8.02
N GLN A 114 2.78 -9.85 -8.04
CA GLN A 114 3.11 -8.77 -8.98
C GLN A 114 3.12 -9.23 -10.45
N ASN A 115 3.59 -10.45 -10.71
CA ASN A 115 3.58 -11.03 -12.06
C ASN A 115 2.14 -11.28 -12.50
N LEU A 116 1.30 -11.84 -11.62
CA LEU A 116 -0.12 -12.06 -11.89
C LEU A 116 -0.85 -10.74 -12.18
N GLN A 117 -0.60 -9.68 -11.42
CA GLN A 117 -1.16 -8.35 -11.72
C GLN A 117 -0.70 -7.85 -13.09
N SER A 118 0.56 -8.10 -13.48
CA SER A 118 1.05 -7.77 -14.82
C SER A 118 0.29 -8.55 -15.91
N TYR A 119 -0.06 -9.83 -15.69
CA TYR A 119 -0.93 -10.57 -16.62
C TYR A 119 -2.33 -9.98 -16.66
N TYR A 120 -2.91 -9.63 -15.52
CA TYR A 120 -4.23 -8.99 -15.45
C TYR A 120 -4.24 -7.67 -16.25
N PHE A 121 -3.27 -6.78 -16.05
CA PHE A 121 -3.13 -5.54 -16.83
C PHE A 121 -2.89 -5.81 -18.32
N LYS A 122 -2.04 -6.78 -18.66
CA LYS A 122 -1.83 -7.19 -20.05
C LYS A 122 -3.10 -7.71 -20.69
N CYS A 123 -3.91 -8.50 -19.99
CA CYS A 123 -5.20 -8.97 -20.51
C CYS A 123 -6.13 -7.79 -20.78
N HIS A 124 -6.16 -6.78 -19.91
CA HIS A 124 -6.98 -5.59 -20.11
C HIS A 124 -6.47 -4.72 -21.28
N LYS A 125 -5.15 -4.62 -21.48
CA LYS A 125 -4.52 -3.86 -22.58
C LYS A 125 -4.53 -4.59 -23.93
N ALA A 126 -4.25 -5.89 -23.95
CA ALA A 126 -4.11 -6.71 -25.16
C ALA A 126 -5.45 -7.27 -25.67
N ARG A 127 -6.54 -7.03 -24.96
CA ARG A 127 -7.87 -7.46 -25.40
C ARG A 127 -8.25 -6.74 -26.69
N ALA A 128 -8.14 -7.48 -27.79
CA ALA A 128 -9.05 -7.35 -28.93
C ALA A 128 -10.49 -7.28 -28.39
N PRO A 129 -11.35 -6.46 -29.01
CA PRO A 129 -12.53 -5.88 -28.38
C PRO A 129 -13.43 -6.95 -27.78
N ILE A 130 -13.82 -6.80 -26.50
CA ILE A 130 -15.10 -7.22 -25.91
C ILE A 130 -14.98 -7.09 -24.37
N VAL A 131 -15.76 -6.21 -23.76
CA VAL A 131 -16.09 -6.00 -22.33
C VAL A 131 -15.49 -4.81 -21.55
N PHE A 132 -14.20 -4.75 -21.17
CA PHE A 132 -13.74 -3.65 -20.27
C PHE A 132 -13.10 -2.46 -21.02
N HIS A 133 -11.84 -2.61 -21.45
CA HIS A 133 -11.08 -1.56 -22.13
C HIS A 133 -11.72 -1.18 -23.47
N ALA A 134 -12.20 -2.16 -24.22
CA ALA A 134 -12.88 -1.93 -25.49
C ALA A 134 -14.27 -1.31 -25.35
N THR A 135 -15.05 -1.64 -24.32
CA THR A 135 -16.36 -0.99 -24.14
C THR A 135 -16.17 0.47 -23.75
N LEU A 136 -15.19 0.78 -22.90
CA LEU A 136 -14.90 2.15 -22.50
C LEU A 136 -14.29 2.96 -23.66
N LEU A 137 -13.27 2.43 -24.36
CA LEU A 137 -12.69 3.08 -25.54
C LEU A 137 -13.68 3.22 -26.70
N GLN A 138 -14.45 2.16 -27.00
CA GLN A 138 -15.49 2.21 -28.03
C GLN A 138 -16.59 3.19 -27.62
N SER A 139 -17.04 3.17 -26.36
CA SER A 139 -18.04 4.14 -25.89
C SER A 139 -17.51 5.56 -25.98
N TRP A 140 -16.22 5.80 -25.77
CA TRP A 140 -15.62 7.11 -25.98
C TRP A 140 -15.62 7.50 -27.46
N GLN A 141 -15.17 6.61 -28.34
CA GLN A 141 -15.24 6.83 -29.78
C GLN A 141 -16.67 7.09 -30.25
N ASP A 142 -17.64 6.34 -29.75
CA ASP A 142 -19.04 6.53 -30.05
C ASP A 142 -19.51 7.89 -29.53
N ILE A 143 -19.23 8.24 -28.26
CA ILE A 143 -19.58 9.54 -27.67
C ILE A 143 -19.03 10.72 -28.51
N VAL A 144 -17.80 10.61 -29.00
CA VAL A 144 -17.17 11.65 -29.84
C VAL A 144 -17.74 11.67 -31.26
N ASN A 145 -18.06 10.51 -31.83
CA ASN A 145 -18.51 10.39 -33.23
C ASN A 145 -20.03 10.54 -33.42
N ILE A 146 -20.83 10.56 -32.36
CA ILE A 146 -22.31 10.65 -32.42
C ILE A 146 -22.79 11.96 -33.07
N ASP A 147 -22.15 13.10 -32.79
CA ASP A 147 -22.51 14.38 -33.40
C ASP A 147 -21.27 15.29 -33.53
N PRO A 148 -20.85 15.65 -34.76
CA PRO A 148 -19.69 16.52 -35.00
C PRO A 148 -19.87 17.94 -34.47
N ASN A 149 -21.09 18.37 -34.11
CA ASN A 149 -21.35 19.68 -33.50
C ASN A 149 -21.38 19.63 -31.96
N GLN A 150 -21.17 18.45 -31.35
CA GLN A 150 -21.24 18.31 -29.91
C GLN A 150 -20.00 18.92 -29.24
N SER A 151 -20.23 19.82 -28.30
CA SER A 151 -19.12 20.48 -27.60
C SER A 151 -18.45 19.51 -26.62
N LEU A 152 -17.17 19.76 -26.30
CA LEU A 152 -16.47 19.02 -25.25
C LEU A 152 -17.18 19.08 -23.89
N GLN A 153 -17.98 20.13 -23.66
CA GLN A 153 -18.74 20.33 -22.44
C GLN A 153 -19.88 19.30 -22.30
N ASP A 154 -20.36 18.75 -23.41
CA ASP A 154 -21.42 17.73 -23.44
C ASP A 154 -20.88 16.31 -23.46
N THR A 155 -19.70 16.08 -24.06
CA THR A 155 -19.08 14.75 -24.15
C THR A 155 -18.33 14.36 -22.88
N LEU A 156 -17.67 15.30 -22.23
CA LEU A 156 -16.82 15.04 -21.07
C LEU A 156 -17.60 14.53 -19.83
N PRO A 157 -18.79 15.05 -19.49
CA PRO A 157 -19.62 14.47 -18.43
C PRO A 157 -20.01 13.01 -18.70
N LYS A 158 -20.36 12.67 -19.95
CA LYS A 158 -20.69 11.29 -20.35
C LYS A 158 -19.50 10.36 -20.16
N LEU A 159 -18.29 10.82 -20.48
CA LEU A 159 -17.06 10.08 -20.21
C LEU A 159 -16.87 9.86 -18.71
N TYR A 160 -17.12 10.88 -17.86
CA TYR A 160 -17.00 10.73 -16.41
C TYR A 160 -18.01 9.74 -15.83
N ASP A 161 -19.27 9.79 -16.27
CA ASP A 161 -20.30 8.83 -15.84
C ASP A 161 -19.92 7.40 -16.23
N GLN A 162 -19.41 7.23 -17.45
CA GLN A 162 -18.96 5.92 -17.94
C GLN A 162 -17.70 5.44 -17.20
N LEU A 163 -16.73 6.32 -16.94
CA LEU A 163 -15.55 5.99 -16.12
C LEU A 163 -15.96 5.58 -14.70
N LEU A 164 -16.92 6.29 -14.10
CA LEU A 164 -17.40 6.03 -12.75
C LEU A 164 -18.16 4.70 -12.64
N SER A 165 -19.07 4.42 -13.57
CA SER A 165 -19.82 3.15 -13.60
C SER A 165 -18.87 1.96 -13.80
N THR A 166 -17.90 2.13 -14.68
CA THR A 166 -16.85 1.17 -15.00
C THR A 166 -15.94 0.93 -13.80
N TRP A 167 -15.52 1.99 -13.12
CA TRP A 167 -14.75 1.93 -11.87
C TRP A 167 -15.49 1.16 -10.78
N GLN A 168 -16.76 1.50 -10.53
CA GLN A 168 -17.55 0.85 -9.48
C GLN A 168 -17.69 -0.65 -9.71
N THR A 169 -17.93 -1.06 -10.96
CA THR A 169 -18.06 -2.47 -11.34
C THR A 169 -16.75 -3.22 -11.15
N GLU A 170 -15.62 -2.68 -11.61
CA GLU A 170 -14.32 -3.35 -11.46
C GLU A 170 -13.81 -3.36 -10.04
N VAL A 171 -14.03 -2.29 -9.26
CA VAL A 171 -13.66 -2.31 -7.85
C VAL A 171 -14.42 -3.42 -7.12
N GLN A 172 -15.70 -3.64 -7.42
CA GLN A 172 -16.47 -4.74 -6.84
C GLN A 172 -15.93 -6.12 -7.24
N TRP A 173 -15.49 -6.30 -8.49
CA TRP A 173 -14.88 -7.55 -8.93
C TRP A 173 -13.48 -7.74 -8.31
N CYS A 174 -12.63 -6.72 -8.38
CA CYS A 174 -11.28 -6.72 -7.81
C CYS A 174 -11.30 -6.97 -6.30
N ASN A 175 -12.30 -6.46 -5.57
CA ASN A 175 -12.46 -6.74 -4.12
C ASN A 175 -12.60 -8.23 -3.82
N GLN A 176 -13.09 -9.02 -4.77
CA GLN A 176 -13.28 -10.47 -4.58
C GLN A 176 -12.03 -11.27 -4.98
N VAL A 177 -11.07 -10.64 -5.64
CA VAL A 177 -9.93 -11.32 -6.28
C VAL A 177 -8.59 -10.86 -5.69
N PHE A 178 -8.42 -9.56 -5.45
CA PHE A 178 -7.16 -8.94 -5.00
C PHE A 178 -7.26 -8.36 -3.59
N SER A 179 -6.14 -8.32 -2.87
CA SER A 179 -6.01 -7.68 -1.56
C SER A 179 -6.03 -6.14 -1.63
N GLU A 180 -5.55 -5.57 -2.74
CA GLU A 180 -5.49 -4.12 -2.98
C GLU A 180 -6.32 -3.71 -4.21
N PRO A 181 -7.65 -3.84 -4.15
CA PRO A 181 -8.53 -3.68 -5.30
C PRO A 181 -8.48 -2.27 -5.89
N VAL A 182 -8.43 -1.25 -5.04
CA VAL A 182 -8.39 0.16 -5.47
C VAL A 182 -7.13 0.48 -6.29
N ASN A 183 -5.95 -0.03 -5.88
CA ASN A 183 -4.69 0.23 -6.57
C ASN A 183 -4.67 -0.44 -7.96
N VAL A 184 -5.18 -1.67 -8.04
CA VAL A 184 -5.29 -2.41 -9.31
C VAL A 184 -6.24 -1.68 -10.26
N THR A 185 -7.44 -1.32 -9.81
CA THR A 185 -8.41 -0.60 -10.66
C THR A 185 -7.90 0.80 -11.03
N ALA A 186 -7.21 1.51 -10.15
CA ALA A 186 -6.60 2.82 -10.46
C ALA A 186 -5.58 2.72 -11.59
N THR A 187 -4.72 1.71 -11.52
CA THR A 187 -3.73 1.45 -12.58
C THR A 187 -4.42 1.15 -13.91
N LEU A 188 -5.51 0.39 -13.91
CA LEU A 188 -6.31 0.14 -15.11
C LEU A 188 -6.92 1.42 -15.69
N VAL A 189 -7.56 2.25 -14.87
CA VAL A 189 -8.18 3.50 -15.33
C VAL A 189 -7.11 4.43 -15.92
N ILE A 190 -5.95 4.55 -15.28
CA ILE A 190 -4.82 5.32 -15.80
C ILE A 190 -4.41 4.81 -17.19
N GLN A 191 -4.28 3.49 -17.36
CA GLN A 191 -3.93 2.89 -18.65
C GLN A 191 -4.99 3.17 -19.73
N VAL A 192 -6.28 3.11 -19.38
CA VAL A 192 -7.36 3.44 -20.31
C VAL A 192 -7.29 4.92 -20.71
N LEU A 193 -7.13 5.83 -19.75
CA LEU A 193 -7.04 7.27 -20.00
C LEU A 193 -5.88 7.61 -20.96
N TYR A 194 -4.74 6.93 -20.82
CA TYR A 194 -3.61 7.07 -21.75
C TYR A 194 -3.84 6.46 -23.13
N SER A 195 -4.79 5.55 -23.26
CA SER A 195 -5.11 4.83 -24.51
C SER A 195 -6.35 5.39 -25.21
N LEU A 196 -6.93 6.49 -24.70
CA LEU A 196 -8.09 7.16 -25.31
C LEU A 196 -7.72 7.71 -26.70
N GLU A 197 -8.52 7.34 -27.70
CA GLU A 197 -8.46 7.88 -29.05
C GLU A 197 -9.84 8.42 -29.44
N PRO A 198 -9.99 9.74 -29.74
CA PRO A 198 -8.96 10.79 -29.60
C PRO A 198 -8.57 11.03 -28.13
N SER A 199 -7.35 11.50 -27.92
CA SER A 199 -6.86 11.79 -26.57
C SER A 199 -7.57 13.01 -25.96
N LEU A 200 -7.74 13.04 -24.64
CA LEU A 200 -8.33 14.19 -23.94
C LEU A 200 -7.61 15.53 -24.27
N PRO A 201 -6.26 15.60 -24.30
CA PRO A 201 -5.57 16.81 -24.73
C PRO A 201 -5.93 17.23 -26.16
N SER A 202 -6.04 16.27 -27.10
CA SER A 202 -6.44 16.57 -28.48
C SER A 202 -7.86 17.13 -28.56
N CYS A 203 -8.81 16.58 -27.78
CA CYS A 203 -10.17 17.10 -27.70
C CYS A 203 -10.23 18.50 -27.10
N ILE A 204 -9.43 18.77 -26.06
CA ILE A 204 -9.32 20.10 -25.46
C ILE A 204 -8.75 21.10 -26.47
N GLN A 205 -7.70 20.71 -27.20
CA GLN A 205 -7.11 21.56 -28.24
C GLN A 205 -8.12 21.89 -29.34
N ALA A 206 -8.84 20.90 -29.86
CA ALA A 206 -9.88 21.11 -30.87
C ALA A 206 -10.98 22.06 -30.36
N ALA A 207 -11.43 21.88 -29.12
CA ALA A 207 -12.43 22.74 -28.50
C ALA A 207 -11.95 24.20 -28.31
N LEU A 208 -10.64 24.42 -28.17
CA LEU A 208 -10.06 25.76 -28.10
C LEU A 208 -9.89 26.39 -29.49
N GLU A 209 -9.52 25.60 -30.51
CA GLU A 209 -9.35 26.05 -31.90
C GLU A 209 -10.69 26.42 -32.57
N ASP A 210 -11.79 25.78 -32.18
CA ASP A 210 -13.15 26.11 -32.64
C ASP A 210 -13.68 27.44 -32.06
N THR A 211 -12.98 28.05 -31.09
CA THR A 211 -13.37 29.37 -30.60
C THR A 211 -12.87 30.48 -31.55
N PRO A 212 -13.75 31.39 -32.02
CA PRO A 212 -13.32 32.50 -32.88
C PRO A 212 -12.26 33.33 -32.16
N SER A 213 -11.41 34.02 -32.94
CA SER A 213 -10.14 34.71 -32.59
C SER A 213 -10.14 35.69 -31.40
N THR A 214 -11.25 35.83 -30.69
CA THR A 214 -11.36 36.49 -29.39
C THR A 214 -11.61 35.42 -28.34
N TYR A 215 -10.63 35.16 -27.46
CA TYR A 215 -10.75 34.24 -26.31
C TYR A 215 -12.09 34.46 -25.60
N ASN A 216 -13.06 33.56 -25.80
CA ASN A 216 -14.35 33.66 -25.16
C ASN A 216 -14.19 33.15 -23.72
N GLU A 217 -14.00 34.09 -22.78
CA GLU A 217 -13.80 33.82 -21.35
C GLU A 217 -14.89 32.89 -20.76
N GLU A 218 -16.12 32.99 -21.27
CA GLU A 218 -17.24 32.15 -20.84
C GLU A 218 -17.05 30.68 -21.24
N VAL A 219 -16.60 30.42 -22.48
CA VAL A 219 -16.33 29.06 -22.98
C VAL A 219 -15.18 28.42 -22.22
N ILE A 220 -14.12 29.18 -21.94
CA ILE A 220 -12.95 28.70 -21.16
C ILE A 220 -13.38 28.40 -19.73
N THR A 221 -14.13 29.30 -19.09
CA THR A 221 -14.64 29.11 -17.72
C THR A 221 -15.50 27.87 -17.63
N GLN A 222 -16.38 27.66 -18.62
CA GLN A 222 -17.25 26.49 -18.65
C GLN A 222 -16.45 25.20 -18.89
N LEU A 223 -15.45 25.22 -19.77
CA LEU A 223 -14.56 24.08 -19.99
C LEU A 223 -13.79 23.71 -18.72
N VAL A 224 -13.22 24.69 -18.02
CA VAL A 224 -12.54 24.48 -16.73
C VAL A 224 -13.49 23.87 -15.72
N ARG A 225 -14.73 24.39 -15.61
CA ARG A 225 -15.75 23.83 -14.72
C ARG A 225 -16.09 22.38 -15.06
N THR A 226 -16.24 22.05 -16.35
CA THR A 226 -16.54 20.69 -16.77
C THR A 226 -15.39 19.75 -16.45
N ILE A 227 -14.14 20.12 -16.76
CA ILE A 227 -12.94 19.32 -16.45
C ILE A 227 -12.80 19.05 -14.94
N HIS A 228 -13.09 20.06 -14.11
CA HIS A 228 -12.98 19.94 -12.66
C HIS A 228 -14.23 19.40 -11.97
N SER A 229 -15.35 19.23 -12.68
CA SER A 229 -16.64 18.82 -12.13
C SER A 229 -16.57 17.56 -11.24
N PRO A 230 -15.88 16.47 -11.64
CA PRO A 230 -15.80 15.27 -10.81
C PRO A 230 -15.08 15.48 -9.48
N TYR A 231 -14.14 16.43 -9.45
CA TYR A 231 -13.32 16.72 -8.28
C TYR A 231 -13.99 17.73 -7.33
N LEU A 232 -14.92 18.53 -7.84
CA LEU A 232 -15.53 19.63 -7.10
C LEU A 232 -16.18 19.21 -5.77
N PRO A 233 -16.96 18.11 -5.68
CA PRO A 233 -17.52 17.66 -4.39
C PRO A 233 -16.44 17.38 -3.34
N TYR A 234 -15.32 16.81 -3.77
CA TYR A 234 -14.20 16.47 -2.90
C TYR A 234 -13.38 17.70 -2.51
N LEU A 235 -13.18 18.64 -3.45
CA LEU A 235 -12.51 19.91 -3.17
C LEU A 235 -13.28 20.76 -2.16
N LEU A 236 -14.62 20.79 -2.26
CA LEU A 236 -15.48 21.48 -1.28
C LEU A 236 -15.40 20.84 0.11
N GLN A 237 -15.15 19.53 0.18
CA GLN A 237 -15.01 18.78 1.43
C GLN A 237 -13.55 18.60 1.87
N TYR A 238 -12.58 19.22 1.16
CA TYR A 238 -11.15 18.99 1.38
C TYR A 238 -10.75 19.22 2.84
N SER A 239 -11.27 20.27 3.47
CA SER A 239 -11.00 20.57 4.89
C SER A 239 -11.34 19.40 5.81
N THR A 240 -12.51 18.80 5.63
CA THR A 240 -13.00 17.68 6.45
C THR A 240 -12.20 16.41 6.19
N LEU A 241 -11.93 16.12 4.91
CA LEU A 241 -11.15 14.96 4.49
C LEU A 241 -9.71 15.05 5.01
N GLN A 242 -9.08 16.22 4.93
CA GLN A 242 -7.73 16.45 5.42
C GLN A 242 -7.65 16.31 6.95
N GLU A 243 -8.65 16.83 7.68
CA GLU A 243 -8.72 16.66 9.14
C GLU A 243 -8.87 15.19 9.54
N GLN A 244 -9.73 14.43 8.86
CA GLN A 244 -9.88 12.99 9.08
C GLN A 244 -8.58 12.24 8.79
N HIS A 245 -7.94 12.53 7.65
CA HIS A 245 -6.68 11.92 7.26
C HIS A 245 -5.56 12.16 8.30
N LEU A 246 -5.42 13.41 8.78
CA LEU A 246 -4.45 13.76 9.82
C LEU A 246 -4.73 13.04 11.14
N LYS A 247 -6.00 12.89 11.53
CA LYS A 247 -6.38 12.12 12.73
C LYS A 247 -6.02 10.65 12.60
N ASP A 248 -6.27 10.03 11.45
CA ASP A 248 -5.92 8.63 11.22
C ASP A 248 -4.41 8.40 11.19
N GLN A 249 -3.66 9.31 10.56
CA GLN A 249 -2.19 9.30 10.62
C GLN A 249 -1.68 9.45 12.06
N LEU A 250 -2.31 10.30 12.87
CA LEU A 250 -1.93 10.50 14.27
C LEU A 250 -2.16 9.24 15.11
N ARG A 251 -3.26 8.50 14.87
CA ARG A 251 -3.53 7.22 15.56
C ARG A 251 -2.45 6.17 15.34
N MET A 252 -1.73 6.26 14.22
CA MET A 252 -0.60 5.36 13.92
C MET A 252 0.71 5.79 14.60
N VAL A 253 0.75 6.99 15.22
CA VAL A 253 1.89 7.47 16.00
C VAL A 253 1.73 7.04 17.45
N HIS A 254 2.46 5.99 17.83
CA HIS A 254 2.42 5.44 19.17
C HIS A 254 3.47 6.12 20.06
N LEU A 255 3.02 6.70 21.18
CA LEU A 255 3.87 7.39 22.16
C LEU A 255 4.25 6.49 23.35
N GLU A 256 3.41 5.53 23.70
CA GLU A 256 3.61 4.60 24.81
C GLU A 256 2.83 3.30 24.56
N THR A 257 3.33 2.17 25.09
CA THR A 257 2.57 0.92 25.25
C THR A 257 2.68 0.43 26.70
N GLU A 258 1.64 -0.26 27.19
CA GLU A 258 1.42 -0.58 28.62
C GLU A 258 2.59 -1.36 29.29
N GLN A 259 3.47 -2.00 28.52
CA GLN A 259 4.57 -2.83 29.01
C GLN A 259 5.98 -2.28 28.70
N GLN A 260 6.11 -1.07 28.16
CA GLN A 260 7.43 -0.54 27.77
C GLN A 260 8.24 0.05 28.93
N GLU A 261 9.56 -0.16 28.86
CA GLU A 261 10.53 0.51 29.72
C GLU A 261 10.55 2.01 29.45
N VAL A 262 10.85 2.80 30.48
CA VAL A 262 10.90 4.27 30.41
C VAL A 262 11.78 4.77 29.27
N ILE A 263 12.93 4.14 29.04
CA ILE A 263 13.88 4.55 28.01
C ILE A 263 13.32 4.40 26.59
N ASP A 264 12.51 3.36 26.35
CA ASP A 264 11.86 3.13 25.07
C ASP A 264 10.72 4.11 24.84
N CYS A 265 9.93 4.43 25.87
CA CYS A 265 8.90 5.46 25.77
C CYS A 265 9.51 6.82 25.44
N VAL A 266 10.60 7.23 26.11
CA VAL A 266 11.29 8.50 25.82
C VAL A 266 11.84 8.52 24.40
N ARG A 267 12.40 7.40 23.92
CA ARG A 267 12.87 7.28 22.54
C ARG A 267 11.73 7.41 21.53
N LEU A 268 10.58 6.76 21.79
CA LEU A 268 9.39 6.87 20.94
C LEU A 268 8.82 8.29 20.92
N MET A 269 8.77 8.97 22.07
CA MET A 269 8.38 10.38 22.15
C MET A 269 9.32 11.30 21.34
N GLY A 270 10.63 11.03 21.33
CA GLY A 270 11.55 11.78 20.47
C GLY A 270 11.29 11.55 18.99
N GLN A 271 11.12 10.29 18.59
CA GLN A 271 10.82 9.91 17.20
C GLN A 271 9.46 10.43 16.72
N SER A 272 8.47 10.52 17.62
CA SER A 272 7.13 10.98 17.27
C SER A 272 7.10 12.44 16.85
N VAL A 273 7.97 13.31 17.40
CA VAL A 273 8.07 14.71 16.99
C VAL A 273 8.51 14.83 15.53
N SER A 274 9.55 14.09 15.13
CA SER A 274 9.99 14.08 13.73
C SER A 274 8.89 13.56 12.80
N LYS A 275 8.18 12.49 13.20
CA LYS A 275 7.08 11.93 12.43
C LYS A 275 5.89 12.89 12.32
N LEU A 276 5.56 13.60 13.39
CA LEU A 276 4.52 14.62 13.46
C LEU A 276 4.75 15.72 12.41
N TYR A 277 5.94 16.31 12.39
CA TYR A 277 6.27 17.36 11.42
C TYR A 277 6.34 16.83 9.99
N SER A 278 6.80 15.60 9.77
CA SER A 278 6.79 14.96 8.45
C SER A 278 5.35 14.81 7.91
N ILE A 279 4.40 14.37 8.74
CA ILE A 279 2.98 14.26 8.38
C ILE A 279 2.39 15.65 8.10
N ALA A 280 2.68 16.65 8.95
CA ALA A 280 2.19 18.01 8.77
C ALA A 280 2.71 18.66 7.48
N ASN A 281 4.00 18.48 7.16
CA ASN A 281 4.59 19.00 5.92
C ASN A 281 4.00 18.31 4.68
N SER A 282 3.81 17.00 4.73
CA SER A 282 3.14 16.27 3.65
C SER A 282 1.71 16.76 3.42
N ALA A 283 0.97 17.10 4.49
CA ALA A 283 -0.35 17.71 4.38
C ALA A 283 -0.33 19.11 3.71
N VAL A 284 0.70 19.91 3.96
CA VAL A 284 0.90 21.20 3.27
C VAL A 284 1.16 20.99 1.78
N GLU A 285 2.05 20.06 1.43
CA GLU A 285 2.37 19.72 0.03
C GLU A 285 1.12 19.20 -0.72
N GLN A 286 0.35 18.32 -0.10
CA GLN A 286 -0.90 17.80 -0.65
C GLN A 286 -1.94 18.90 -0.89
N CYS A 287 -2.09 19.84 0.07
CA CYS A 287 -3.01 20.97 -0.09
C CYS A 287 -2.65 21.83 -1.30
N MET A 288 -1.36 22.12 -1.48
CA MET A 288 -0.88 22.88 -2.64
C MET A 288 -1.09 22.10 -3.94
N SER A 289 -0.79 20.79 -3.94
CA SER A 289 -0.93 19.94 -5.12
C SER A 289 -2.39 19.77 -5.57
N PHE A 290 -3.34 19.60 -4.64
CA PHE A 290 -4.73 19.29 -4.99
C PHE A 290 -5.62 20.51 -5.15
N THR A 291 -5.36 21.57 -4.39
CA THR A 291 -6.24 22.74 -4.35
C THR A 291 -5.61 24.01 -4.90
N SER A 292 -4.34 23.94 -5.32
CA SER A 292 -3.54 25.11 -5.72
C SER A 292 -3.55 26.24 -4.67
N GLY A 293 -3.72 25.87 -3.39
CA GLY A 293 -3.78 26.81 -2.27
C GLY A 293 -5.19 27.21 -1.82
N CYS A 294 -6.25 26.89 -2.56
CA CYS A 294 -7.62 27.23 -2.18
C CYS A 294 -8.07 26.56 -0.86
N GLY A 295 -7.47 25.41 -0.52
CA GLY A 295 -7.78 24.64 0.68
C GLY A 295 -7.04 25.10 1.96
N VAL A 296 -6.18 26.13 1.89
CA VAL A 296 -5.26 26.49 2.99
C VAL A 296 -6.00 26.86 4.28
N CYS A 297 -7.11 27.58 4.20
CA CYS A 297 -7.92 27.90 5.39
C CYS A 297 -8.47 26.65 6.09
N GLY A 298 -8.80 25.61 5.31
CA GLY A 298 -9.19 24.30 5.82
C GLY A 298 -8.04 23.55 6.46
N LEU A 299 -6.90 23.50 5.75
CA LEU A 299 -5.67 22.89 6.24
C LEU A 299 -5.21 23.51 7.56
N GLN A 300 -5.25 24.84 7.69
CA GLN A 300 -4.87 25.53 8.93
C GLN A 300 -5.67 25.03 10.13
N LYS A 301 -7.00 24.90 9.97
CA LYS A 301 -7.88 24.39 11.02
C LYS A 301 -7.55 22.93 11.35
N ALA A 302 -7.36 22.10 10.32
CA ALA A 302 -7.01 20.70 10.47
C ALA A 302 -5.67 20.50 11.19
N LEU A 303 -4.63 21.27 10.82
CA LEU A 303 -3.33 21.25 11.49
C LEU A 303 -3.41 21.74 12.94
N THR A 304 -4.19 22.79 13.21
CA THR A 304 -4.42 23.28 14.57
C THR A 304 -5.02 22.19 15.45
N ALA A 305 -6.06 21.49 14.96
CA ALA A 305 -6.66 20.36 15.66
C ALA A 305 -5.66 19.20 15.84
N TYR A 306 -4.92 18.86 14.78
CA TYR A 306 -3.90 17.80 14.80
C TYR A 306 -2.81 18.04 15.86
N PHE A 307 -2.19 19.22 15.86
CA PHE A 307 -1.17 19.58 16.86
C PHE A 307 -1.74 19.65 18.27
N THR A 308 -2.99 20.10 18.44
CA THR A 308 -3.65 20.14 19.75
C THR A 308 -3.80 18.73 20.32
N VAL A 309 -4.31 17.77 19.52
CA VAL A 309 -4.49 16.38 19.94
C VAL A 309 -3.14 15.70 20.24
N TYR A 310 -2.13 15.92 19.39
CA TYR A 310 -0.80 15.40 19.66
C TYR A 310 -0.23 15.94 20.97
N THR A 311 -0.31 17.26 21.18
CA THR A 311 0.26 17.90 22.36
C THR A 311 -0.41 17.41 23.63
N SER A 312 -1.73 17.21 23.63
CA SER A 312 -2.42 16.62 24.78
C SER A 312 -1.96 15.20 25.09
N GLU A 313 -1.76 14.36 24.07
CA GLU A 313 -1.28 12.99 24.26
C GLU A 313 0.19 12.97 24.70
N PHE A 314 1.03 13.82 24.13
CA PHE A 314 2.42 13.96 24.53
C PHE A 314 2.55 14.39 25.99
N ILE A 315 1.75 15.36 26.43
CA ILE A 315 1.69 15.79 27.84
C ILE A 315 1.21 14.65 28.74
N ARG A 316 0.18 13.90 28.32
CA ARG A 316 -0.34 12.76 29.08
C ARG A 316 0.74 11.69 29.31
N VAL A 317 1.49 11.31 28.27
CA VAL A 317 2.58 10.33 28.37
C VAL A 317 3.73 10.89 29.20
N LEU A 318 4.09 12.17 29.03
CA LEU A 318 5.12 12.81 29.85
C LEU A 318 4.78 12.77 31.35
N GLN A 319 3.52 13.05 31.70
CA GLN A 319 3.02 12.96 33.08
C GLN A 319 3.08 11.52 33.61
N ALA A 320 2.71 10.53 32.80
CA ALA A 320 2.79 9.12 33.17
C ALA A 320 4.25 8.67 33.43
N LEU A 321 5.20 9.09 32.60
CA LEU A 321 6.62 8.82 32.79
C LEU A 321 7.17 9.49 34.05
N ARG A 322 6.73 10.72 34.35
CA ARG A 322 7.14 11.44 35.56
C ARG A 322 6.75 10.69 36.83
N VAL A 323 5.55 10.12 36.86
CA VAL A 323 5.05 9.25 37.93
C VAL A 323 5.83 7.93 37.98
N LYS A 324 6.02 7.24 36.85
CA LYS A 324 6.81 5.99 36.79
C LYS A 324 8.24 6.15 37.31
N CYS A 325 8.84 7.32 37.07
CA CYS A 325 10.19 7.65 37.53
C CYS A 325 10.23 8.20 38.96
N ASN A 326 9.11 8.35 39.67
CA ASN A 326 9.05 8.98 41.01
C ASN A 326 9.69 10.38 41.06
N ILE A 327 9.66 11.14 39.96
CA ILE A 327 10.29 12.47 39.89
C ILE A 327 9.53 13.48 40.79
N ASP A 328 8.26 13.24 41.06
CA ASP A 328 7.40 14.11 41.87
C ASP A 328 7.36 13.77 43.37
N GLU A 329 7.88 12.62 43.77
CA GLU A 329 7.97 12.26 45.19
C GLU A 329 9.26 12.83 45.81
N VAL A 330 9.17 13.99 46.46
CA VAL A 330 10.25 14.50 47.32
C VAL A 330 10.27 13.67 48.60
N LYS A 331 11.01 12.55 48.62
CA LYS A 331 11.30 11.84 49.86
C LYS A 331 12.36 12.60 50.65
N VAL A 332 11.90 13.49 51.55
CA VAL A 332 12.74 14.02 52.64
C VAL A 332 12.93 12.90 53.67
N SER A 333 13.77 11.92 53.36
CA SER A 333 14.24 10.96 54.36
C SER A 333 15.74 11.17 54.57
N SER A 334 16.07 11.69 55.75
CA SER A 334 17.42 11.72 56.30
C SER A 334 17.98 10.29 56.35
N GLY A 335 18.95 9.98 55.48
CA GLY A 335 19.71 8.75 55.51
C GLY A 335 19.91 8.13 54.12
N GLU A 336 21.14 8.19 53.64
CA GLU A 336 21.69 7.53 52.45
C GLU A 336 21.02 7.87 51.10
N ILE A 337 21.66 8.79 50.36
CA ILE A 337 21.43 8.97 48.92
C ILE A 337 21.82 7.65 48.24
N LYS A 338 20.85 6.78 47.98
CA LYS A 338 21.01 5.74 46.97
C LYS A 338 21.11 6.45 45.63
N GLU A 339 22.31 6.56 45.08
CA GLU A 339 22.54 7.09 43.73
C GLU A 339 21.91 6.15 42.69
N ASP A 340 20.61 6.28 42.43
CA ASP A 340 19.96 5.66 41.29
C ASP A 340 20.39 6.39 40.02
N TRP A 341 21.60 6.06 39.53
CA TRP A 341 22.16 6.54 38.27
C TRP A 341 21.23 6.29 37.07
N THR A 342 20.40 5.26 37.15
CA THR A 342 19.34 4.94 36.19
C THR A 342 18.26 6.02 36.14
N LEU A 343 17.81 6.51 37.31
CA LEU A 343 16.83 7.60 37.41
C LEU A 343 17.39 8.90 36.84
N PHE A 344 18.65 9.22 37.15
CA PHE A 344 19.33 10.39 36.57
C PHE A 344 19.44 10.30 35.05
N GLN A 345 19.82 9.13 34.51
CA GLN A 345 19.88 8.90 33.06
C GLN A 345 18.50 9.03 32.40
N HIS A 346 17.44 8.52 33.02
CA HIS A 346 16.06 8.68 32.53
C HIS A 346 15.61 10.14 32.56
N ALA A 347 15.85 10.86 33.65
CA ALA A 347 15.52 12.29 33.77
C ALA A 347 16.27 13.14 32.74
N LEU A 348 17.57 12.90 32.54
CA LEU A 348 18.38 13.58 31.54
C LEU A 348 17.86 13.31 30.12
N ARG A 349 17.44 12.08 29.82
CA ARG A 349 16.89 11.72 28.50
C ARG A 349 15.54 12.37 28.24
N ILE A 350 14.67 12.44 29.26
CA ILE A 350 13.39 13.15 29.20
C ILE A 350 13.64 14.63 28.89
N LEU A 351 14.58 15.26 29.60
CA LEU A 351 15.00 16.65 29.35
C LEU A 351 15.50 16.82 27.92
N GLN A 352 16.43 15.99 27.45
CA GLN A 352 16.93 16.05 26.06
C GLN A 352 15.82 15.91 25.00
N THR A 353 14.75 15.18 25.31
CA THR A 353 13.64 14.96 24.38
C THR A 353 12.62 16.10 24.42
N CYS A 354 12.46 16.76 25.56
CA CYS A 354 11.50 17.86 25.76
C CYS A 354 12.12 19.25 25.55
N GLY A 355 13.45 19.38 25.61
CA GLY A 355 14.19 20.64 25.66
C GLY A 355 14.85 20.87 27.01
#